data_AF-A0A951LM75-F1
#
_entry.id   AF-A0A951LM75-F1
#
_cell.length_a   1.000
_cell.length_b   1.000
_cell.length_c   1.000
_cell.angle_alpha   90.00
_cell.angle_beta   90.00
_cell.angle_gamma   90.00
#
_symmetry.space_group_name_H-M   'P 1'
#
loop_
_entity.id
_entity.type
_entity.pdbx_description
1 polymer ?
#
loop_
_entity_poly.entity_id
_entity_poly.type
_entity_poly.pdbx_seq_one_letter_code
_entity_poly.pdbx_strand_id
1 'polypeptide(L)'
;DRARHRSLFGLYQVITQGLEGTPMQSWEHLPTQDRWDLAFYVGRFAYPDELAKRGAEIWSRDPSLHSRIPNIEALAGLTPDALAQQLGADRADALTAYLRATPGAVMHRENAQSLGVARDLLAQSLAAYRQGDRDHAGELALAAYLDGFEPVEGVLNARDAGIVGRVEAGMGALRAAIHDGAPAEQVAQRNAEMQSLFDEAERALQPEAGSGTSTFLGALAILLREGLEALLIVVAMITFLIRAERRELLRWVHAGWVIALVAGFATWWAATTFITISGAGRELTEGFGSLLAAAILLFVGIWMHGKAQAGAWQAYVKEKLDKALSHGSNWFLFGLAFIAVYREVFETIIFFAALGEQGDGVELVAGIAAAAVALGLVAWAMLRFSAKLPIAKFFSYSSGLIAVLAVVLAGKGFGALQESGMIGVTPLAGFPRILVLGIFPTVQTLTAQAVTILLLLLGYFVLHRRPARPATA
;
A
#
# COMPACT_ATOMS: atom_id res chain seq x y z
N ASP A 1 -8.75 -24.51 -24.22
CA ASP A 1 -7.83 -25.36 -25.02
C ASP A 1 -6.58 -24.63 -25.51
N ARG A 2 -6.66 -23.68 -26.45
CA ARG A 2 -5.46 -22.99 -26.97
C ARG A 2 -4.63 -22.26 -25.91
N ALA A 3 -5.26 -21.69 -24.89
CA ALA A 3 -4.53 -21.01 -23.81
C ALA A 3 -3.66 -21.96 -22.98
N ARG A 4 -4.05 -23.24 -22.85
CA ARG A 4 -3.30 -24.23 -22.06
C ARG A 4 -1.99 -24.68 -22.71
N HIS A 5 -1.86 -24.46 -24.01
CA HIS A 5 -0.67 -24.78 -24.78
C HIS A 5 0.29 -23.59 -24.93
N ARG A 6 -0.07 -22.40 -24.42
CA ARG A 6 0.74 -21.18 -24.57
C ARG A 6 1.45 -20.84 -23.27
N SER A 7 2.77 -20.76 -23.32
CA SER A 7 3.60 -20.17 -22.26
C SER A 7 3.57 -18.63 -22.36
N LEU A 8 4.01 -17.96 -21.29
CA LEU A 8 4.15 -16.50 -21.31
C LEU A 8 5.26 -16.05 -22.26
N PHE A 9 6.35 -16.82 -22.35
CA PHE A 9 7.39 -16.59 -23.34
C PHE A 9 6.83 -16.67 -24.77
N GLY A 10 5.94 -17.61 -25.05
CA GLY A 10 5.25 -17.68 -26.34
C GLY A 10 4.38 -16.45 -26.62
N LEU A 11 3.72 -15.89 -25.59
CA LEU A 11 2.99 -14.63 -25.73
C LEU A 11 3.93 -13.45 -25.97
N TYR A 12 5.06 -13.38 -25.26
CA TYR A 12 6.09 -12.38 -25.45
C TYR A 12 6.65 -12.40 -26.88
N GLN A 13 6.91 -13.58 -27.45
CA GLN A 13 7.36 -13.71 -28.84
C GLN A 13 6.31 -13.21 -29.83
N VAL A 14 5.04 -13.57 -29.65
CA VAL A 14 3.93 -13.11 -30.49
C VAL A 14 3.72 -11.59 -30.39
N ILE A 15 3.85 -11.02 -29.20
CA ILE A 15 3.79 -9.57 -28.98
C ILE A 15 4.96 -8.88 -29.71
N THR A 16 6.15 -9.45 -29.57
CA THR A 16 7.37 -8.89 -30.17
C THR A 16 7.34 -8.94 -31.68
N GLN A 17 7.02 -10.09 -32.27
CA GLN A 17 7.16 -10.34 -33.70
C GLN A 17 5.88 -10.06 -34.49
N GLY A 18 4.73 -10.02 -33.81
CA GLY A 18 3.42 -10.08 -34.46
C GLY A 18 3.14 -11.48 -35.02
N LEU A 19 2.05 -11.61 -35.77
CA LEU A 19 1.70 -12.82 -36.50
C LEU A 19 1.35 -12.47 -37.94
N GLU A 20 2.18 -12.94 -38.86
CA GLU A 20 2.00 -12.74 -40.30
C GLU A 20 0.63 -13.28 -40.77
N GLY A 21 -0.04 -12.52 -41.65
CA GLY A 21 -1.37 -12.86 -42.12
C GLY A 21 -2.51 -12.62 -41.11
N THR A 22 -2.23 -11.96 -39.98
CA THR A 22 -3.25 -11.56 -39.00
C THR A 22 -3.16 -10.05 -38.68
N PRO A 23 -4.19 -9.45 -38.06
CA PRO A 23 -4.11 -8.09 -37.54
C PRO A 23 -3.15 -7.89 -36.36
N MET A 24 -2.52 -8.96 -35.84
CA MET A 24 -1.58 -8.86 -34.72
C MET A 24 -0.24 -8.30 -35.21
N GLN A 25 -0.10 -6.97 -35.12
CA GLN A 25 1.14 -6.26 -35.45
C GLN A 25 2.27 -6.54 -34.46
N SER A 26 3.51 -6.34 -34.91
CA SER A 26 4.69 -6.35 -34.06
C SER A 26 4.72 -5.14 -33.13
N TRP A 27 5.06 -5.38 -31.87
CA TRP A 27 5.29 -4.35 -30.85
C TRP A 27 6.78 -4.27 -30.48
N GLU A 28 7.68 -4.60 -31.40
CA GLU A 28 9.13 -4.59 -31.14
C GLU A 28 9.68 -3.21 -30.73
N HIS A 29 8.98 -2.13 -31.10
CA HIS A 29 9.31 -0.77 -30.72
C HIS A 29 9.12 -0.46 -29.22
N LEU A 30 8.39 -1.30 -28.47
CA LEU A 30 8.24 -1.15 -27.03
C LEU A 30 9.50 -1.65 -26.29
N PRO A 31 9.85 -1.04 -25.14
CA PRO A 31 10.87 -1.57 -24.25
C PRO A 31 10.65 -3.06 -23.92
N THR A 32 11.73 -3.82 -23.71
CA THR A 32 11.65 -5.24 -23.38
C THR A 32 10.81 -5.51 -22.12
N GLN A 33 10.92 -4.65 -21.10
CA GLN A 33 10.12 -4.72 -19.88
C GLN A 33 8.61 -4.65 -20.19
N ASP A 34 8.18 -3.62 -20.91
CA ASP A 34 6.77 -3.39 -21.26
C ASP A 34 6.17 -4.56 -22.07
N ARG A 35 6.97 -5.18 -22.95
CA ARG A 35 6.54 -6.36 -23.72
C ARG A 35 6.35 -7.58 -22.82
N TRP A 36 7.19 -7.76 -21.80
CA TRP A 36 7.01 -8.81 -20.80
C TRP A 36 5.78 -8.54 -19.92
N ASP A 37 5.60 -7.31 -19.46
CA ASP A 37 4.41 -6.92 -18.69
C ASP A 37 3.14 -7.17 -19.49
N LEU A 38 3.14 -6.86 -20.78
CA LEU A 38 2.02 -7.14 -21.67
C LEU A 38 1.79 -8.64 -21.84
N ALA A 39 2.84 -9.47 -21.90
CA ALA A 39 2.71 -10.92 -21.97
C ALA A 39 2.05 -11.51 -20.71
N PHE A 40 2.43 -11.04 -19.52
CA PHE A 40 1.79 -11.42 -18.25
C PHE A 40 0.35 -10.91 -18.17
N TYR A 41 0.13 -9.65 -18.53
CA TYR A 41 -1.19 -9.03 -18.53
C TYR A 41 -2.16 -9.74 -19.46
N VAL A 42 -1.78 -10.01 -20.72
CA VAL A 42 -2.64 -10.74 -21.66
C VAL A 42 -2.81 -12.21 -21.23
N GLY A 43 -1.75 -12.81 -20.69
CA GLY A 43 -1.75 -14.20 -20.23
C GLY A 43 -2.75 -14.50 -19.11
N ARG A 44 -3.20 -13.49 -18.36
CA ARG A 44 -4.21 -13.64 -17.30
C ARG A 44 -5.63 -13.83 -17.85
N PHE A 45 -5.98 -13.21 -18.97
CA PHE A 45 -7.37 -13.17 -19.46
C PHE A 45 -7.94 -14.52 -19.88
N ALA A 46 -7.06 -15.51 -20.07
CA ALA A 46 -7.46 -16.88 -20.33
C ALA A 46 -8.09 -17.58 -19.11
N TYR A 47 -8.00 -16.99 -17.92
CA TYR A 47 -8.43 -17.58 -16.66
C TYR A 47 -9.33 -16.62 -15.86
N PRO A 48 -10.45 -17.10 -15.28
CA PRO A 48 -11.25 -16.32 -14.34
C PRO A 48 -10.49 -15.97 -13.06
N ASP A 49 -10.72 -14.78 -12.50
CA ASP A 49 -10.08 -14.33 -11.24
C ASP A 49 -10.40 -15.26 -10.04
N GLU A 50 -11.56 -15.94 -10.04
CA GLU A 50 -11.90 -16.93 -9.01
C GLU A 50 -10.95 -18.13 -8.99
N LEU A 51 -10.41 -18.54 -10.15
CA LEU A 51 -9.38 -19.57 -10.20
C LEU A 51 -8.06 -19.08 -9.62
N ALA A 52 -7.73 -17.80 -9.77
CA ALA A 52 -6.51 -17.22 -9.22
C ALA A 52 -6.52 -17.21 -7.68
N LYS A 53 -7.65 -16.93 -7.03
CA LYS A 53 -7.78 -17.04 -5.56
C LYS A 53 -7.49 -18.46 -5.07
N ARG A 54 -8.08 -19.46 -5.74
CA ARG A 54 -7.84 -20.88 -5.44
C ARG A 54 -6.38 -21.27 -5.69
N GLY A 55 -5.76 -20.72 -6.73
CA GLY A 55 -4.33 -20.91 -7.02
C GLY A 55 -3.42 -20.35 -5.93
N ALA A 56 -3.78 -19.21 -5.32
CA ALA A 56 -3.04 -18.63 -4.20
C ALA A 56 -3.04 -19.57 -2.98
N GLU A 57 -4.19 -20.16 -2.66
CA GLU A 57 -4.30 -21.15 -1.58
C GLU A 57 -3.43 -22.38 -1.86
N ILE A 58 -3.48 -22.92 -3.09
CA ILE A 58 -2.68 -24.07 -3.51
C ILE A 58 -1.18 -23.76 -3.39
N TRP A 59 -0.75 -22.62 -3.90
CA TRP A 59 0.65 -22.17 -3.81
C TRP A 59 1.10 -22.06 -2.35
N SER A 60 0.31 -21.43 -1.49
CA SER A 60 0.68 -21.27 -0.07
C SER A 60 0.78 -22.59 0.70
N ARG A 61 -0.05 -23.59 0.36
CA ARG A 61 -0.19 -24.85 1.11
C ARG A 61 0.73 -25.97 0.65
N ASP A 62 1.25 -25.90 -0.57
CA ASP A 62 2.10 -26.93 -1.14
C ASP A 62 3.52 -26.41 -1.44
N PRO A 63 4.44 -26.53 -0.47
CA PRO A 63 5.82 -26.10 -0.62
C PRO A 63 6.56 -26.75 -1.79
N SER A 64 6.12 -27.92 -2.26
CA SER A 64 6.77 -28.64 -3.36
C SER A 64 6.57 -27.95 -4.72
N LEU A 65 5.58 -27.06 -4.84
CA LEU A 65 5.37 -26.25 -6.05
C LEU A 65 6.45 -25.19 -6.21
N HIS A 66 7.04 -24.74 -5.09
CA HIS A 66 8.03 -23.69 -5.07
C HIS A 66 9.37 -24.12 -5.65
N SER A 67 9.73 -25.40 -5.52
CA SER A 67 10.91 -25.96 -6.17
C SER A 67 10.68 -26.26 -7.65
N ARG A 68 9.42 -26.43 -8.07
CA ARG A 68 9.05 -26.67 -9.48
C ARG A 68 8.96 -25.39 -10.30
N ILE A 69 8.58 -24.28 -9.67
CA ILE A 69 8.51 -22.96 -10.28
C ILE A 69 9.34 -22.00 -9.40
N PRO A 70 10.68 -22.10 -9.45
CA PRO A 70 11.56 -21.40 -8.53
C PRO A 70 11.69 -19.90 -8.82
N ASN A 71 11.64 -19.51 -10.10
CA ASN A 71 11.89 -18.16 -10.55
C ASN A 71 10.94 -17.75 -11.68
N ILE A 72 10.97 -16.47 -12.05
CA ILE A 72 10.08 -15.94 -13.08
C ILE A 72 10.37 -16.52 -14.47
N GLU A 73 11.60 -16.96 -14.74
CA GLU A 73 11.99 -17.62 -15.99
C GLU A 73 11.30 -18.99 -16.14
N ALA A 74 11.33 -19.81 -15.09
CA ALA A 74 10.63 -21.09 -15.07
C ALA A 74 9.13 -20.90 -15.28
N LEU A 75 8.54 -19.89 -14.62
CA LEU A 75 7.14 -19.53 -14.85
C LEU A 75 6.88 -19.08 -16.29
N ALA A 76 7.79 -18.29 -16.87
CA ALA A 76 7.62 -17.75 -18.21
C ALA A 76 7.64 -18.84 -19.30
N GLY A 77 8.48 -19.86 -19.12
CA GLY A 77 8.60 -21.01 -20.00
C GLY A 77 7.49 -22.05 -19.82
N LEU A 78 6.85 -22.11 -18.65
CA LEU A 78 5.88 -23.15 -18.32
C LEU A 78 4.57 -23.02 -19.12
N THR A 79 4.12 -24.14 -19.70
CA THR A 79 2.77 -24.23 -20.25
C THR A 79 1.79 -24.81 -19.21
N PRO A 80 0.54 -24.34 -19.20
CA PRO A 80 -0.49 -24.87 -18.29
C PRO A 80 -0.73 -26.37 -18.47
N ASP A 81 -0.63 -26.90 -19.70
CA ASP A 81 -0.74 -28.34 -19.94
C ASP A 81 0.45 -29.14 -19.39
N ALA A 82 1.68 -28.61 -19.47
CA ALA A 82 2.83 -29.27 -18.83
C ALA A 82 2.64 -29.36 -17.30
N LEU A 83 2.06 -28.31 -16.70
CA LEU A 83 1.71 -28.31 -15.29
C LEU A 83 0.55 -29.27 -14.98
N ALA A 84 -0.45 -29.37 -15.86
CA ALA A 84 -1.60 -30.26 -15.73
C ALA A 84 -1.21 -31.74 -15.74
N GLN A 85 -0.18 -32.12 -16.51
CA GLN A 85 0.35 -33.49 -16.50
C GLN A 85 0.90 -33.91 -15.13
N GLN A 86 1.33 -32.96 -14.30
CA GLN A 86 1.93 -33.24 -13.00
C GLN A 86 0.95 -33.08 -11.83
N LEU A 87 0.01 -32.13 -11.91
CA LEU A 87 -0.85 -31.74 -10.79
C LEU A 87 -2.34 -32.02 -11.03
N GLY A 88 -2.71 -32.43 -12.24
CA GLY A 88 -4.09 -32.48 -12.72
C GLY A 88 -4.56 -31.12 -13.23
N ALA A 89 -5.48 -31.14 -14.20
CA ALA A 89 -5.93 -29.96 -14.94
C ALA A 89 -6.46 -28.83 -14.04
N ASP A 90 -7.30 -29.17 -13.06
CA ASP A 90 -7.94 -28.18 -12.20
C ASP A 90 -6.94 -27.42 -11.31
N ARG A 91 -5.94 -28.13 -10.77
CA ARG A 91 -4.89 -27.52 -9.94
C ARG A 91 -3.94 -26.69 -10.80
N ALA A 92 -3.59 -27.18 -11.98
CA ALA A 92 -2.71 -26.49 -12.91
C ALA A 92 -3.33 -25.20 -13.45
N ASP A 93 -4.61 -25.21 -13.82
CA ASP A 93 -5.32 -24.02 -14.27
C ASP A 93 -5.44 -22.98 -13.14
N ALA A 94 -5.76 -23.40 -11.92
CA ALA A 94 -5.81 -22.51 -10.76
C ALA A 94 -4.44 -21.89 -10.46
N LEU A 95 -3.39 -22.71 -10.43
CA LEU A 95 -2.03 -22.23 -10.16
C LEU A 95 -1.52 -21.31 -11.28
N THR A 96 -1.80 -21.64 -12.54
CA THR A 96 -1.47 -20.78 -13.69
C THR A 96 -2.19 -19.44 -13.57
N ALA A 97 -3.49 -19.44 -13.25
CA ALA A 97 -4.27 -18.22 -13.08
C ALA A 97 -3.66 -17.30 -12.02
N TYR A 98 -3.28 -17.88 -10.88
CA TYR A 98 -2.64 -17.14 -9.79
C TYR A 98 -1.26 -16.58 -10.17
N LEU A 99 -0.35 -17.45 -10.62
CA LEU A 99 1.05 -17.06 -10.86
C LEU A 99 1.20 -16.08 -12.02
N ARG A 100 0.33 -16.16 -13.04
CA ARG A 100 0.31 -15.16 -14.13
C ARG A 100 -0.28 -13.82 -13.69
N ALA A 101 -1.27 -13.82 -12.80
CA ALA A 101 -1.84 -12.60 -12.24
C ALA A 101 -0.91 -11.95 -11.19
N THR A 102 -0.13 -12.76 -10.48
CA THR A 102 0.74 -12.35 -9.37
C THR A 102 2.17 -12.90 -9.56
N PRO A 103 2.90 -12.48 -10.62
CA PRO A 103 4.27 -12.94 -10.85
C PRO A 103 5.21 -12.64 -9.68
N GLY A 104 4.92 -11.57 -8.93
CA GLY A 104 5.61 -11.22 -7.70
C GLY A 104 5.62 -12.32 -6.64
N ALA A 105 4.67 -13.26 -6.64
CA ALA A 105 4.68 -14.39 -5.70
C ALA A 105 5.84 -15.36 -5.93
N VAL A 106 6.37 -15.40 -7.15
CA VAL A 106 7.59 -16.13 -7.49
C VAL A 106 8.80 -15.23 -7.23
N MET A 107 8.75 -13.94 -7.57
CA MET A 107 9.88 -13.01 -7.37
C MET A 107 10.23 -12.74 -5.90
N HIS A 108 9.25 -12.56 -5.01
CA HIS A 108 9.55 -12.38 -3.57
C HIS A 108 10.20 -13.61 -2.95
N ARG A 109 9.87 -14.80 -3.47
CA ARG A 109 10.54 -16.03 -3.07
C ARG A 109 11.90 -16.16 -3.73
N GLU A 110 12.04 -15.80 -5.00
CA GLU A 110 13.33 -15.70 -5.68
C GLU A 110 14.26 -14.80 -4.87
N ASN A 111 13.75 -13.70 -4.30
CA ASN A 111 14.51 -12.83 -3.38
C ASN A 111 14.96 -13.57 -2.10
N ALA A 112 14.05 -14.26 -1.40
CA ALA A 112 14.40 -15.01 -0.20
C ALA A 112 15.31 -16.24 -0.50
N GLN A 113 15.09 -16.90 -1.64
CA GLN A 113 15.90 -18.02 -2.12
C GLN A 113 17.27 -17.54 -2.62
N SER A 114 17.37 -16.35 -3.21
CA SER A 114 18.62 -15.78 -3.71
C SER A 114 19.60 -15.51 -2.56
N LEU A 115 19.12 -14.95 -1.44
CA LEU A 115 19.94 -14.87 -0.22
C LEU A 115 20.30 -16.26 0.32
N GLY A 116 19.45 -17.27 0.14
CA GLY A 116 19.80 -18.68 0.41
C GLY A 116 20.92 -19.20 -0.49
N VAL A 117 20.84 -18.93 -1.80
CA VAL A 117 21.86 -19.27 -2.81
C VAL A 117 23.19 -18.59 -2.48
N ALA A 118 23.17 -17.31 -2.09
CA ALA A 118 24.34 -16.58 -1.65
C ALA A 118 25.04 -17.29 -0.47
N ARG A 119 24.25 -17.72 0.54
CA ARG A 119 24.77 -18.44 1.72
C ARG A 119 25.37 -19.78 1.35
N ASP A 120 24.70 -20.55 0.49
CA ASP A 120 25.16 -21.87 0.06
C ASP A 120 26.44 -21.78 -0.76
N LEU A 121 26.54 -20.82 -1.68
CA LEU A 121 27.74 -20.57 -2.49
C LEU A 121 28.91 -20.09 -1.63
N LEU A 122 28.66 -19.25 -0.63
CA LEU A 122 29.67 -18.85 0.36
C LEU A 122 30.15 -20.01 1.23
N ALA A 123 29.26 -20.92 1.63
CA ALA A 123 29.65 -22.12 2.35
C ALA A 123 30.54 -23.05 1.49
N GLN A 124 30.19 -23.22 0.21
CA GLN A 124 30.99 -23.97 -0.75
C GLN A 124 32.35 -23.32 -1.02
N SER A 125 32.38 -21.98 -1.16
CA SER A 125 33.62 -21.21 -1.31
C SER A 125 34.59 -21.46 -0.16
N LEU A 126 34.11 -21.41 1.09
CA LEU A 126 34.93 -21.70 2.27
C LEU A 126 35.43 -23.16 2.30
N ALA A 127 34.60 -24.11 1.87
CA ALA A 127 34.99 -25.51 1.79
C ALA A 127 36.09 -25.76 0.75
N ALA A 128 35.96 -25.19 -0.45
CA ALA A 128 36.98 -25.23 -1.50
C ALA A 128 38.30 -24.59 -1.02
N TYR A 129 38.22 -23.44 -0.35
CA TYR A 129 39.38 -22.76 0.19
C TYR A 129 40.16 -23.62 1.21
N ARG A 130 39.43 -24.32 2.10
CA ARG A 130 40.03 -25.24 3.09
C ARG A 130 40.68 -26.46 2.45
N GLN A 131 40.24 -26.85 1.24
CA GLN A 131 40.84 -27.93 0.45
C GLN A 131 42.08 -27.46 -0.34
N GLY A 132 42.40 -26.16 -0.29
CA GLY A 132 43.53 -25.55 -0.99
C GLY A 132 43.21 -25.06 -2.40
N ASP A 133 41.96 -25.19 -2.85
CA ASP A 133 41.51 -24.74 -4.17
C ASP A 133 41.03 -23.28 -4.11
N ARG A 134 41.98 -22.36 -4.30
CA ARG A 134 41.74 -20.92 -4.16
C ARG A 134 40.98 -20.32 -5.33
N ASP A 135 41.26 -20.79 -6.54
CA ASP A 135 40.63 -20.28 -7.76
C ASP A 135 39.14 -20.60 -7.72
N HIS A 136 38.79 -21.86 -7.44
CA HIS A 136 37.40 -22.27 -7.31
C HIS A 136 36.68 -21.58 -6.14
N ALA A 137 37.37 -21.39 -5.00
CA ALA A 137 36.81 -20.62 -3.88
C ALA A 137 36.48 -19.17 -4.27
N GLY A 138 37.34 -18.52 -5.06
CA GLY A 138 37.14 -17.16 -5.55
C GLY A 138 35.98 -17.04 -6.53
N GLU A 139 35.81 -18.03 -7.42
CA GLU A 139 34.67 -18.12 -8.34
C GLU A 139 33.34 -18.29 -7.58
N LEU A 140 33.28 -19.20 -6.62
CA LEU A 140 32.09 -19.42 -5.79
C LEU A 140 31.73 -18.19 -4.95
N ALA A 141 32.73 -17.46 -4.44
CA ALA A 141 32.50 -16.20 -3.73
C ALA A 141 31.95 -15.10 -4.65
N LEU A 142 32.37 -15.05 -5.91
CA LEU A 142 31.79 -14.14 -6.90
C LEU A 142 30.36 -14.54 -7.27
N ALA A 143 30.13 -15.83 -7.52
CA ALA A 143 28.80 -16.37 -7.83
C ALA A 143 27.81 -16.09 -6.69
N ALA A 144 28.25 -16.18 -5.43
CA ALA A 144 27.41 -15.81 -4.29
C ALA A 144 26.90 -14.36 -4.35
N TYR A 145 27.67 -13.44 -4.92
CA TYR A 145 27.23 -12.07 -5.14
C TYR A 145 26.28 -11.97 -6.34
N LEU A 146 26.70 -12.43 -7.51
CA LEU A 146 25.94 -12.26 -8.76
C LEU A 146 24.64 -13.08 -8.78
N ASP A 147 24.72 -14.34 -8.38
CA ASP A 147 23.57 -15.25 -8.48
C ASP A 147 22.68 -15.18 -7.23
N GLY A 148 23.25 -14.74 -6.11
CA GLY A 148 22.58 -14.74 -4.81
C GLY A 148 22.16 -13.35 -4.30
N PHE A 149 23.02 -12.34 -4.39
CA PHE A 149 22.75 -11.02 -3.79
C PHE A 149 22.27 -9.97 -4.79
N GLU A 150 22.82 -9.92 -6.01
CA GLU A 150 22.46 -8.97 -7.06
C GLU A 150 20.94 -8.95 -7.36
N PRO A 151 20.20 -10.09 -7.40
CA PRO A 151 18.77 -10.08 -7.67
C PRO A 151 17.94 -9.28 -6.65
N VAL A 152 18.40 -9.20 -5.40
CA VAL A 152 17.73 -8.46 -4.32
C VAL A 152 18.29 -7.07 -4.10
N GLU A 153 19.41 -6.74 -4.72
CA GLU A 153 20.15 -5.50 -4.49
C GLU A 153 19.29 -4.27 -4.72
N GLY A 154 18.52 -4.22 -5.82
CA GLY A 154 17.67 -3.06 -6.15
C GLY A 154 16.60 -2.78 -5.09
N VAL A 155 15.89 -3.82 -4.65
CA VAL A 155 14.84 -3.70 -3.62
C VAL A 155 15.46 -3.39 -2.26
N LEU A 156 16.59 -4.04 -1.93
CA LEU A 156 17.30 -3.79 -0.69
C LEU A 156 17.90 -2.38 -0.65
N ASN A 157 18.38 -1.86 -1.79
CA ASN A 157 18.91 -0.51 -1.91
C ASN A 157 17.82 0.55 -1.67
N ALA A 158 16.60 0.31 -2.15
CA ALA A 158 15.46 1.19 -1.88
C ALA A 158 15.08 1.19 -0.38
N ARG A 159 15.23 0.05 0.30
CA ARG A 159 14.83 -0.12 1.71
C ARG A 159 15.91 0.22 2.73
N ASP A 160 17.15 -0.15 2.43
CA ASP A 160 18.35 0.01 3.24
C ASP A 160 19.63 -0.08 2.37
N ALA A 161 19.96 1.02 1.69
CA ALA A 161 21.21 1.17 0.95
C ALA A 161 22.47 0.99 1.83
N GLY A 162 22.37 1.17 3.15
CA GLY A 162 23.48 0.96 4.08
C GLY A 162 23.87 -0.52 4.20
N ILE A 163 22.89 -1.44 4.13
CA ILE A 163 23.17 -2.87 4.07
C ILE A 163 23.89 -3.22 2.76
N VAL A 164 23.43 -2.68 1.61
CA VAL A 164 24.04 -2.93 0.30
C VAL A 164 25.52 -2.57 0.29
N GLY A 165 25.87 -1.34 0.70
CA GLY A 165 27.27 -0.92 0.75
C GLY A 165 28.13 -1.75 1.72
N ARG A 166 27.56 -2.24 2.83
CA ARG A 166 28.27 -3.15 3.74
C ARG A 166 28.49 -4.54 3.12
N VAL A 167 27.52 -5.05 2.38
CA VAL A 167 27.64 -6.33 1.64
C VAL A 167 28.68 -6.23 0.54
N GLU A 168 28.66 -5.17 -0.27
CA GLU A 168 29.68 -4.94 -1.31
C GLU A 168 31.10 -4.90 -0.72
N ALA A 169 31.28 -4.12 0.36
CA ALA A 169 32.57 -4.02 1.05
C ALA A 169 33.01 -5.36 1.66
N GLY A 170 32.08 -6.10 2.28
CA GLY A 170 32.34 -7.40 2.88
C GLY A 170 32.72 -8.46 1.85
N MET A 171 32.01 -8.51 0.71
CA MET A 171 32.29 -9.42 -0.40
C MET A 171 33.62 -9.10 -1.07
N GLY A 172 33.94 -7.80 -1.23
CA GLY A 172 35.27 -7.36 -1.69
C GLY A 172 36.39 -7.82 -0.76
N ALA A 173 36.22 -7.65 0.56
CA ALA A 173 37.19 -8.06 1.56
C ALA A 173 37.37 -9.60 1.63
N LEU A 174 36.28 -10.36 1.51
CA LEU A 174 36.31 -11.82 1.46
C LEU A 174 37.09 -12.33 0.24
N ARG A 175 36.79 -11.78 -0.95
CA ARG A 175 37.48 -12.16 -2.19
C ARG A 175 38.96 -11.80 -2.18
N ALA A 176 39.31 -10.64 -1.62
CA ALA A 176 40.71 -10.26 -1.42
C ALA A 176 41.44 -11.25 -0.49
N ALA A 177 40.82 -11.63 0.64
CA ALA A 177 41.41 -12.60 1.57
C ALA A 177 41.64 -13.99 0.93
N ILE A 178 40.72 -14.44 0.07
CA ILE A 178 40.87 -15.68 -0.71
C ILE A 178 42.04 -15.58 -1.69
N HIS A 179 42.08 -14.50 -2.48
CA HIS A 179 43.13 -14.25 -3.46
C HIS A 179 44.53 -14.17 -2.83
N ASP A 180 44.64 -13.44 -1.71
CA ASP A 180 45.92 -13.21 -1.02
C ASP A 180 46.39 -14.42 -0.20
N GLY A 181 45.58 -15.49 -0.15
CA GLY A 181 45.95 -16.71 0.54
C GLY A 181 45.97 -16.57 2.07
N ALA A 182 45.08 -15.74 2.63
CA ALA A 182 44.98 -15.50 4.07
C ALA A 182 44.74 -16.81 4.86
N PRO A 183 45.08 -16.85 6.16
CA PRO A 183 44.78 -18.02 7.00
C PRO A 183 43.31 -18.44 6.91
N ALA A 184 43.04 -19.75 6.85
CA ALA A 184 41.69 -20.28 6.67
C ALA A 184 40.69 -19.82 7.73
N GLU A 185 41.16 -19.50 8.95
CA GLU A 185 40.32 -18.90 9.98
C GLU A 185 39.88 -17.46 9.64
N GLN A 186 40.74 -16.66 9.00
CA GLN A 186 40.37 -15.31 8.59
C GLN A 186 39.30 -15.35 7.47
N VAL A 187 39.46 -16.26 6.50
CA VAL A 187 38.44 -16.46 5.44
C VAL A 187 37.13 -16.97 6.05
N ALA A 188 37.20 -17.89 7.03
CA ALA A 188 36.01 -18.35 7.74
C ALA A 188 35.31 -17.22 8.53
N GLN A 189 36.08 -16.32 9.14
CA GLN A 189 35.54 -15.16 9.85
C GLN A 189 34.84 -14.19 8.89
N ARG A 190 35.47 -13.87 7.76
CA ARG A 190 34.85 -13.04 6.69
C ARG A 190 33.57 -13.68 6.16
N ASN A 191 33.56 -15.01 6.01
CA ASN A 191 32.36 -15.73 5.61
C ASN A 191 31.24 -15.61 6.65
N ALA A 192 31.55 -15.70 7.94
CA ALA A 192 30.58 -15.52 9.02
C ALA A 192 30.04 -14.08 9.11
N GLU A 193 30.89 -13.07 8.87
CA GLU A 193 30.47 -11.67 8.74
C GLU A 193 29.45 -11.51 7.61
N MET A 194 29.68 -12.15 6.45
CA MET A 194 28.72 -12.13 5.34
C MET A 194 27.39 -12.81 5.68
N GLN A 195 27.42 -13.93 6.39
CA GLN A 195 26.19 -14.60 6.86
C GLN A 195 25.35 -13.67 7.74
N SER A 196 25.99 -12.93 8.65
CA SER A 196 25.30 -11.92 9.49
C SER A 196 24.71 -10.78 8.65
N LEU A 197 25.44 -10.30 7.63
CA LEU A 197 24.94 -9.26 6.73
C LEU A 197 23.74 -9.75 5.90
N PHE A 198 23.75 -11.00 5.45
CA PHE A 198 22.59 -11.59 4.76
C PHE A 198 21.39 -11.78 5.69
N ASP A 199 21.59 -12.07 6.98
CA ASP A 199 20.50 -12.08 7.96
C ASP A 199 19.90 -10.69 8.16
N GLU A 200 20.73 -9.64 8.18
CA GLU A 200 20.25 -8.25 8.21
C GLU A 200 19.47 -7.89 6.94
N ALA A 201 20.00 -8.26 5.77
CA ALA A 201 19.35 -8.04 4.47
C ALA A 201 17.98 -8.75 4.41
N GLU A 202 17.90 -10.00 4.86
CA GLU A 202 16.66 -10.76 4.87
C GLU A 202 15.60 -10.12 5.77
N ARG A 203 15.99 -9.62 6.96
CA ARG A 203 15.07 -8.86 7.82
C ARG A 203 14.60 -7.56 7.18
N ALA A 204 15.45 -6.88 6.41
CA ALA A 204 15.06 -5.67 5.67
C ALA A 204 14.12 -5.96 4.49
N LEU A 205 14.19 -7.18 3.93
CA LEU A 205 13.31 -7.66 2.85
C LEU A 205 11.97 -8.23 3.35
N GLN A 206 11.88 -8.65 4.63
CA GLN A 206 10.65 -9.20 5.19
C GLN A 206 9.48 -8.19 5.12
N PRO A 207 8.24 -8.66 4.87
CA PRO A 207 7.03 -7.84 4.94
C PRO A 207 6.87 -7.20 6.33
N GLU A 208 6.39 -5.95 6.37
CA GLU A 208 6.40 -5.09 7.55
C GLU A 208 5.73 -5.70 8.81
N ALA A 209 6.51 -6.27 9.73
CA ALA A 209 6.01 -6.81 11.00
C ALA A 209 5.68 -5.75 12.07
N GLY A 210 5.81 -4.45 11.77
CA GLY A 210 5.43 -3.34 12.64
C GLY A 210 4.02 -2.78 12.40
N SER A 211 3.29 -3.31 11.41
CA SER A 211 2.13 -2.68 10.80
C SER A 211 0.83 -2.81 11.59
N GLY A 212 0.60 -3.91 12.33
CA GLY A 212 -0.72 -4.20 12.92
C GLY A 212 -1.22 -3.13 13.89
N THR A 213 -0.37 -2.64 14.81
CA THR A 213 -0.78 -1.59 15.76
C THR A 213 -1.00 -0.25 15.08
N SER A 214 -0.17 0.12 14.08
CA SER A 214 -0.36 1.35 13.31
C SER A 214 -1.59 1.29 12.41
N THR A 215 -1.89 0.13 11.81
CA THR A 215 -3.09 -0.09 11.00
C THR A 215 -4.34 -0.04 11.89
N PHE A 216 -4.30 -0.67 13.07
CA PHE A 216 -5.38 -0.56 14.06
C PHE A 216 -5.62 0.89 14.48
N LEU A 217 -4.57 1.60 14.94
CA LEU A 217 -4.68 2.98 15.41
C LEU A 217 -5.07 3.95 14.29
N GLY A 218 -4.54 3.74 13.08
CA GLY A 218 -4.89 4.50 11.89
C GLY A 218 -6.35 4.32 11.54
N ALA A 219 -6.82 3.07 11.45
CA ALA A 219 -8.20 2.75 11.13
C ALA A 219 -9.18 3.30 12.18
N LEU A 220 -8.84 3.13 13.46
CA LEU A 220 -9.58 3.68 14.60
C LEU A 220 -9.69 5.21 14.48
N ALA A 221 -8.57 5.89 14.26
CA ALA A 221 -8.51 7.35 14.28
C ALA A 221 -9.21 7.97 13.06
N ILE A 222 -9.05 7.38 11.87
CA ILE A 222 -9.74 7.79 10.64
C ILE A 222 -11.26 7.66 10.86
N LEU A 223 -11.76 6.47 11.23
CA LEU A 223 -13.20 6.27 11.34
C LEU A 223 -13.82 7.09 12.48
N LEU A 224 -13.12 7.24 13.61
CA LEU A 224 -13.56 8.13 14.68
C LEU A 224 -13.73 9.56 14.18
N ARG A 225 -12.80 10.07 13.36
CA ARG A 225 -12.90 11.41 12.81
C ARG A 225 -14.09 11.54 11.86
N GLU A 226 -14.09 10.79 10.76
CA GLU A 226 -15.09 10.95 9.70
C GLU A 226 -16.49 10.59 10.22
N GLY A 227 -16.56 9.56 11.08
CA GLY A 227 -17.78 9.15 11.75
C GLY A 227 -18.30 10.21 12.73
N LEU A 228 -17.45 10.93 13.44
CA LEU A 228 -17.89 12.03 14.31
C LEU A 228 -18.40 13.23 13.50
N GLU A 229 -17.75 13.58 12.39
CA GLU A 229 -18.22 14.66 11.51
C GLU A 229 -19.62 14.34 10.97
N ALA A 230 -19.81 13.14 10.41
CA ALA A 230 -21.12 12.67 9.97
C ALA A 230 -22.15 12.65 11.12
N LEU A 231 -21.75 12.14 12.30
CA LEU A 231 -22.61 12.06 13.48
C LEU A 231 -23.06 13.45 13.95
N LEU A 232 -22.17 14.44 14.00
CA LEU A 232 -22.49 15.80 14.42
C LEU A 232 -23.57 16.42 13.53
N ILE A 233 -23.49 16.20 12.21
CA ILE A 233 -24.48 16.71 11.25
C ILE A 233 -25.82 16.01 11.47
N VAL A 234 -25.83 14.69 11.52
CA VAL A 234 -27.05 13.90 11.68
C VAL A 234 -27.73 14.21 13.02
N VAL A 235 -26.98 14.26 14.13
CA VAL A 235 -27.52 14.61 15.45
C VAL A 235 -28.02 16.05 15.48
N ALA A 236 -27.33 17.00 14.83
CA ALA A 236 -27.82 18.38 14.74
C ALA A 236 -29.16 18.46 13.99
N MET A 237 -29.29 17.76 12.87
CA MET A 237 -30.55 17.69 12.11
C MET A 237 -31.67 17.04 12.93
N ILE A 238 -31.39 15.91 13.59
CA ILE A 238 -32.35 15.22 14.46
C ILE A 238 -32.79 16.14 15.60
N THR A 239 -31.84 16.76 16.30
CA THR A 239 -32.12 17.66 17.45
C THR A 239 -32.93 18.86 17.00
N PHE A 240 -32.61 19.43 15.84
CA PHE A 240 -33.35 20.54 15.26
C PHE A 240 -34.81 20.14 14.94
N LEU A 241 -35.02 19.01 14.28
CA LEU A 241 -36.37 18.52 13.94
C LEU A 241 -37.20 18.17 15.18
N ILE A 242 -36.56 17.60 16.21
CA ILE A 242 -37.22 17.34 17.50
C ILE A 242 -37.65 18.66 18.16
N ARG A 243 -36.79 19.68 18.16
CA ARG A 243 -37.10 21.00 18.74
C ARG A 243 -38.14 21.78 17.93
N ALA A 244 -38.19 21.58 16.63
CA ALA A 244 -39.19 22.17 15.73
C ALA A 244 -40.53 21.42 15.74
N GLU A 245 -40.69 20.39 16.57
CA GLU A 245 -41.87 19.51 16.64
C GLU A 245 -42.24 18.88 15.28
N ARG A 246 -41.24 18.62 14.43
CA ARG A 246 -41.39 17.99 13.10
C ARG A 246 -40.83 16.57 13.09
N ARG A 247 -41.30 15.73 14.02
CA ARG A 247 -40.80 14.35 14.22
C ARG A 247 -41.07 13.46 13.01
N GLU A 248 -42.13 13.73 12.27
CA GLU A 248 -42.51 13.05 11.03
C GLU A 248 -41.46 13.17 9.92
N LEU A 249 -40.55 14.15 10.00
CA LEU A 249 -39.47 14.36 9.05
C LEU A 249 -38.20 13.57 9.40
N LEU A 250 -38.09 13.04 10.62
CA LEU A 250 -36.92 12.26 11.06
C LEU A 250 -36.67 11.04 10.16
N ARG A 251 -37.74 10.42 9.64
CA ARG A 251 -37.63 9.27 8.71
C ARG A 251 -36.78 9.59 7.47
N TRP A 252 -36.82 10.82 6.97
CA TRP A 252 -36.06 11.23 5.78
C TRP A 252 -34.59 11.43 6.10
N VAL A 253 -34.29 11.96 7.29
CA VAL A 253 -32.91 12.04 7.80
C VAL A 253 -32.34 10.64 8.00
N HIS A 254 -33.10 9.74 8.63
CA HIS A 254 -32.69 8.35 8.83
C HIS A 254 -32.49 7.60 7.51
N ALA A 255 -33.42 7.75 6.56
CA ALA A 255 -33.25 7.20 5.22
C ALA A 255 -31.99 7.74 4.54
N GLY A 256 -31.70 9.04 4.68
CA GLY A 256 -30.54 9.69 4.07
C GLY A 256 -29.22 9.09 4.51
N TRP A 257 -28.95 9.02 5.82
CA TRP A 257 -27.67 8.50 6.31
C TRP A 257 -27.55 6.98 6.15
N VAL A 258 -28.65 6.22 6.31
CA VAL A 258 -28.62 4.76 6.10
C VAL A 258 -28.30 4.43 4.64
N ILE A 259 -28.96 5.11 3.69
CA ILE A 259 -28.69 4.92 2.26
C ILE A 259 -27.28 5.38 1.90
N ALA A 260 -26.75 6.43 2.54
CA ALA A 260 -25.35 6.84 2.35
C ALA A 260 -24.35 5.76 2.78
N LEU A 261 -24.57 5.10 3.92
CA LEU A 261 -23.70 4.00 4.35
C LEU A 261 -23.78 2.79 3.40
N VAL A 262 -24.98 2.42 2.94
CA VAL A 262 -25.17 1.35 1.96
C VAL A 262 -24.49 1.69 0.63
N ALA A 263 -24.67 2.91 0.12
CA ALA A 263 -24.02 3.39 -1.09
C ALA A 263 -22.49 3.43 -0.93
N GLY A 264 -22.00 3.82 0.24
CA GLY A 264 -20.58 3.80 0.57
C GLY A 264 -20.00 2.38 0.55
N PHE A 265 -20.67 1.42 1.19
CA PHE A 265 -20.27 0.01 1.14
C PHE A 265 -20.28 -0.52 -0.30
N ALA A 266 -21.29 -0.18 -1.11
CA ALA A 266 -21.34 -0.55 -2.52
C ALA A 266 -20.20 0.09 -3.33
N THR A 267 -19.83 1.34 -3.02
CA THR A 267 -18.70 2.05 -3.65
C THR A 267 -17.39 1.36 -3.31
N TRP A 268 -17.17 1.03 -2.03
CA TRP A 268 -15.99 0.29 -1.59
C TRP A 268 -15.91 -1.09 -2.26
N TRP A 269 -16.99 -1.86 -2.23
CA TRP A 269 -17.06 -3.19 -2.84
C TRP A 269 -16.78 -3.15 -4.35
N ALA A 270 -17.33 -2.14 -5.05
CA ALA A 270 -17.06 -1.93 -6.46
C ALA A 270 -15.58 -1.56 -6.68
N ALA A 271 -15.03 -0.62 -5.90
CA ALA A 271 -13.64 -0.22 -6.01
C ALA A 271 -12.69 -1.41 -5.81
N THR A 272 -12.92 -2.25 -4.79
CA THR A 272 -12.06 -3.40 -4.49
C THR A 272 -12.22 -4.55 -5.50
N THR A 273 -13.38 -4.68 -6.14
CA THR A 273 -13.65 -5.80 -7.06
C THR A 273 -13.24 -5.47 -8.50
N PHE A 274 -13.46 -4.22 -8.94
CA PHE A 274 -13.21 -3.83 -10.33
C PHE A 274 -11.80 -3.28 -10.56
N ILE A 275 -11.09 -2.82 -9.53
CA ILE A 275 -9.72 -2.32 -9.63
C ILE A 275 -8.75 -3.44 -9.22
N THR A 276 -8.42 -4.33 -10.15
CA THR A 276 -7.38 -5.36 -9.95
C THR A 276 -6.04 -4.86 -10.44
N ILE A 277 -5.22 -4.36 -9.52
CA ILE A 277 -3.87 -3.86 -9.82
C ILE A 277 -2.87 -5.02 -9.80
N SER A 278 -2.12 -5.19 -10.89
CA SER A 278 -1.03 -6.17 -11.02
C SER A 278 0.12 -5.85 -10.06
N GLY A 279 0.99 -6.82 -9.74
CA GLY A 279 2.07 -6.66 -8.75
C GLY A 279 3.01 -5.47 -8.99
N ALA A 280 3.42 -5.20 -10.24
CA ALA A 280 4.18 -3.99 -10.59
C ALA A 280 3.34 -2.71 -10.51
N GLY A 281 2.04 -2.82 -10.78
CA GLY A 281 1.09 -1.75 -10.52
C GLY A 281 0.83 -1.51 -9.03
N ARG A 282 1.13 -2.46 -8.14
CA ARG A 282 0.80 -2.36 -6.71
C ARG A 282 1.67 -1.32 -6.03
N GLU A 283 2.99 -1.43 -6.16
CA GLU A 283 3.95 -0.44 -5.63
C GLU A 283 3.68 0.97 -6.21
N LEU A 284 3.31 1.04 -7.49
CA LEU A 284 2.94 2.29 -8.15
C LEU A 284 1.61 2.85 -7.62
N THR A 285 0.61 1.99 -7.43
CA THR A 285 -0.68 2.41 -6.87
C THR A 285 -0.51 2.81 -5.41
N GLU A 286 0.34 2.13 -4.65
CA GLU A 286 0.67 2.51 -3.27
C GLU A 286 1.35 3.87 -3.24
N GLY A 287 2.35 4.08 -4.10
CA GLY A 287 3.02 5.38 -4.27
C GLY A 287 2.08 6.51 -4.65
N PHE A 288 1.34 6.38 -5.76
CA PHE A 288 0.43 7.42 -6.22
C PHE A 288 -0.79 7.59 -5.31
N GLY A 289 -1.33 6.50 -4.78
CA GLY A 289 -2.49 6.48 -3.88
C GLY A 289 -2.19 7.17 -2.55
N SER A 290 -1.04 6.89 -1.95
CA SER A 290 -0.61 7.57 -0.73
C SER A 290 -0.27 9.04 -0.96
N LEU A 291 0.33 9.42 -2.09
CA LEU A 291 0.56 10.83 -2.45
C LEU A 291 -0.75 11.59 -2.71
N LEU A 292 -1.70 10.96 -3.40
CA LEU A 292 -3.03 11.51 -3.62
C LEU A 292 -3.74 11.71 -2.27
N ALA A 293 -3.70 10.71 -1.39
CA ALA A 293 -4.24 10.81 -0.05
C ALA A 293 -3.56 11.92 0.77
N ALA A 294 -2.23 12.04 0.70
CA ALA A 294 -1.49 13.13 1.34
C ALA A 294 -1.92 14.52 0.83
N ALA A 295 -2.11 14.67 -0.49
CA ALA A 295 -2.59 15.92 -1.10
C ALA A 295 -4.04 16.25 -0.66
N ILE A 296 -4.91 15.25 -0.59
CA ILE A 296 -6.28 15.40 -0.08
C ILE A 296 -6.26 15.80 1.40
N LEU A 297 -5.46 15.12 2.25
CA LEU A 297 -5.32 15.46 3.67
C LEU A 297 -4.76 16.86 3.86
N LEU A 298 -3.76 17.27 3.08
CA LEU A 298 -3.24 18.63 3.09
C LEU A 298 -4.35 19.65 2.79
N PHE A 299 -5.11 19.42 1.72
CA PHE A 299 -6.20 20.31 1.32
C PHE A 299 -7.30 20.39 2.39
N VAL A 300 -7.79 19.23 2.85
CA VAL A 300 -8.88 19.12 3.84
C VAL A 300 -8.43 19.65 5.19
N GLY A 301 -7.22 19.31 5.65
CA GLY A 301 -6.66 19.78 6.91
C GLY A 301 -6.52 21.29 6.98
N ILE A 302 -5.98 21.91 5.92
CA ILE A 302 -5.89 23.37 5.80
C ILE A 302 -7.30 24.00 5.76
N TRP A 303 -8.24 23.41 5.01
CA TRP A 303 -9.60 23.91 4.89
C TRP A 303 -10.37 23.86 6.23
N MET A 304 -10.30 22.74 6.95
CA MET A 304 -10.98 22.54 8.23
C MET A 304 -10.46 23.50 9.29
N HIS A 305 -9.14 23.68 9.36
CA HIS A 305 -8.50 24.59 10.30
C HIS A 305 -8.97 26.04 10.09
N GLY A 306 -9.14 26.45 8.83
CA GLY A 306 -9.67 27.76 8.46
C GLY A 306 -11.13 28.02 8.85
N LYS A 307 -11.92 26.97 9.07
CA LYS A 307 -13.36 27.06 9.39
C LYS A 307 -13.70 26.67 10.82
N ALA A 308 -12.70 26.43 11.68
CA ALA A 308 -12.87 26.03 13.08
C ALA A 308 -13.66 27.01 13.97
N GLN A 309 -14.06 28.18 13.46
CA GLN A 309 -15.12 28.98 14.09
C GLN A 309 -16.49 28.35 13.83
N ALA A 310 -16.96 27.57 14.82
CA ALA A 310 -18.30 26.97 14.90
C ALA A 310 -19.48 27.87 14.48
N GLY A 311 -19.30 29.21 14.44
CA GLY A 311 -20.29 30.18 13.99
C GLY A 311 -20.61 30.16 12.49
N ALA A 312 -19.63 29.97 11.59
CA ALA A 312 -19.86 30.00 10.14
C ALA A 312 -20.58 28.74 9.64
N TRP A 313 -20.27 27.58 10.24
CA TRP A 313 -20.95 26.32 9.98
C TRP A 313 -22.40 26.34 10.47
N GLN A 314 -22.63 26.80 11.71
CA GLN A 314 -23.98 26.96 12.24
C GLN A 314 -24.82 27.94 11.40
N ALA A 315 -24.22 29.04 10.92
CA ALA A 315 -24.89 29.97 10.01
C ALA A 315 -25.24 29.34 8.65
N TYR A 316 -24.31 28.60 8.04
CA TYR A 316 -24.55 27.88 6.78
C TYR A 316 -25.66 26.83 6.89
N VAL A 317 -25.59 26.02 7.95
CA VAL A 317 -26.59 24.98 8.24
C VAL A 317 -27.95 25.61 8.54
N LYS A 318 -27.99 26.71 9.31
CA LYS A 318 -29.23 27.43 9.63
C LYS A 318 -29.87 28.07 8.38
N GLU A 319 -29.08 28.69 7.50
CA GLU A 319 -29.60 29.30 6.26
C GLU A 319 -30.15 28.23 5.28
N LYS A 320 -29.45 27.09 5.17
CA LYS A 320 -29.90 25.96 4.34
C LYS A 320 -31.12 25.26 4.94
N LEU A 321 -31.23 25.16 6.27
CA LEU A 321 -32.39 24.61 6.97
C LEU A 321 -33.62 25.52 6.88
N ASP A 322 -33.45 26.84 7.01
CA ASP A 322 -34.56 27.80 6.89
C ASP A 322 -35.16 27.78 5.47
N LYS A 323 -34.32 27.71 4.42
CA LYS A 323 -34.78 27.53 3.02
C LYS A 323 -35.44 26.17 2.75
N ALA A 324 -35.06 25.13 3.51
CA ALA A 324 -35.63 23.80 3.36
C ALA A 324 -37.04 23.69 3.94
N LEU A 325 -37.28 24.37 5.06
CA LEU A 325 -38.57 24.39 5.75
C LEU A 325 -39.63 25.18 4.98
N SER A 326 -39.24 26.22 4.23
CA SER A 326 -40.19 27.05 3.46
C SER A 326 -40.83 26.34 2.26
N HIS A 327 -40.25 25.22 1.79
CA HIS A 327 -40.73 24.48 0.62
C HIS A 327 -41.25 23.06 0.91
N GLY A 328 -41.28 22.60 2.17
CA GLY A 328 -41.82 21.29 2.52
C GLY A 328 -41.11 20.10 1.86
N SER A 329 -39.84 20.25 1.44
CA SER A 329 -39.16 19.21 0.68
C SER A 329 -38.53 18.16 1.59
N ASN A 330 -39.33 17.17 1.95
CA ASN A 330 -38.87 15.91 2.58
C ASN A 330 -37.62 15.33 1.91
N TRP A 331 -37.56 15.45 0.58
CA TRP A 331 -36.44 15.02 -0.26
C TRP A 331 -35.16 15.83 0.00
N PHE A 332 -35.26 17.09 0.40
CA PHE A 332 -34.11 17.91 0.76
C PHE A 332 -33.46 17.44 2.06
N LEU A 333 -34.25 17.10 3.08
CA LEU A 333 -33.70 16.56 4.35
C LEU A 333 -33.01 15.21 4.13
N PHE A 334 -33.59 14.36 3.28
CA PHE A 334 -32.95 13.14 2.81
C PHE A 334 -31.63 13.43 2.09
N GLY A 335 -31.65 14.28 1.07
CA GLY A 335 -30.48 14.61 0.26
C GLY A 335 -29.37 15.28 1.06
N LEU A 336 -29.72 16.16 2.01
CA LEU A 336 -28.75 16.82 2.89
C LEU A 336 -28.06 15.81 3.81
N ALA A 337 -28.82 14.92 4.46
CA ALA A 337 -28.25 13.88 5.30
C ALA A 337 -27.42 12.88 4.48
N PHE A 338 -27.91 12.49 3.29
CA PHE A 338 -27.21 11.60 2.38
C PHE A 338 -25.86 12.18 1.93
N ILE A 339 -25.85 13.40 1.37
CA ILE A 339 -24.63 14.02 0.84
C ILE A 339 -23.60 14.24 1.96
N ALA A 340 -24.07 14.71 3.12
CA ALA A 340 -23.20 14.93 4.26
C ALA A 340 -22.51 13.62 4.68
N VAL A 341 -23.27 12.55 4.91
CA VAL A 341 -22.70 11.27 5.38
C VAL A 341 -21.90 10.58 4.27
N TYR A 342 -22.40 10.57 3.03
CA TYR A 342 -21.73 9.90 1.91
C TYR A 342 -20.36 10.50 1.62
N ARG A 343 -20.22 11.82 1.77
CA ARG A 343 -18.92 12.48 1.65
C ARG A 343 -17.92 11.94 2.66
N GLU A 344 -18.29 11.88 3.94
CA GLU A 344 -17.40 11.36 5.00
C GLU A 344 -17.05 9.87 4.78
N VAL A 345 -18.03 9.08 4.31
CA VAL A 345 -17.80 7.67 3.95
C VAL A 345 -16.85 7.55 2.76
N PHE A 346 -16.98 8.41 1.75
CA PHE A 346 -16.09 8.42 0.59
C PHE A 346 -14.65 8.80 0.98
N GLU A 347 -14.49 9.82 1.82
CA GLU A 347 -13.18 10.20 2.39
C GLU A 347 -12.58 9.02 3.19
N THR A 348 -13.40 8.33 4.01
CA THR A 348 -12.97 7.13 4.77
C THR A 348 -12.46 6.01 3.85
N ILE A 349 -13.16 5.74 2.74
CA ILE A 349 -12.77 4.69 1.77
C ILE A 349 -11.39 4.99 1.18
N ILE A 350 -11.13 6.24 0.80
CA ILE A 350 -9.84 6.65 0.25
C ILE A 350 -8.72 6.49 1.29
N PHE A 351 -8.97 6.87 2.54
CA PHE A 351 -7.95 6.71 3.60
C PHE A 351 -7.70 5.24 3.96
N PHE A 352 -8.73 4.41 3.97
CA PHE A 352 -8.56 2.98 4.19
C PHE A 352 -7.88 2.28 3.02
N ALA A 353 -8.10 2.73 1.78
CA ALA A 353 -7.35 2.23 0.63
C ALA A 353 -5.84 2.49 0.80
N ALA A 354 -5.46 3.69 1.26
CA ALA A 354 -4.06 4.02 1.53
C ALA A 354 -3.45 3.29 2.75
N LEU A 355 -4.28 2.86 3.72
CA LEU A 355 -3.83 2.18 4.93
C LEU A 355 -3.80 0.65 4.79
N GLY A 356 -4.73 0.09 4.01
CA GLY A 356 -4.96 -1.35 3.86
C GLY A 356 -3.94 -2.08 3.00
N GLU A 357 -3.03 -1.37 2.33
CA GLU A 357 -1.95 -1.99 1.54
C GLU A 357 -0.79 -2.52 2.41
N GLN A 358 -0.75 -2.17 3.70
CA GLN A 358 0.41 -2.40 4.59
C GLN A 358 0.23 -3.47 5.68
N GLY A 359 -0.93 -4.12 5.83
CA GLY A 359 -1.14 -5.03 6.97
C GLY A 359 -2.19 -6.12 6.77
N ASP A 360 -2.17 -7.10 7.67
CA ASP A 360 -3.19 -8.14 7.77
C ASP A 360 -4.59 -7.51 7.96
N GLY A 361 -5.60 -8.09 7.31
CA GLY A 361 -6.97 -7.54 7.31
C GLY A 361 -7.62 -7.52 8.70
N VAL A 362 -7.06 -8.23 9.68
CA VAL A 362 -7.62 -8.39 11.02
C VAL A 362 -7.51 -7.09 11.84
N GLU A 363 -6.37 -6.42 11.81
CA GLU A 363 -6.12 -5.20 12.59
C GLU A 363 -6.92 -4.00 12.06
N LEU A 364 -7.07 -3.91 10.74
CA LEU A 364 -7.94 -2.94 10.08
C LEU A 364 -9.39 -3.11 10.56
N VAL A 365 -9.91 -4.35 10.52
CA VAL A 365 -11.28 -4.67 10.98
C VAL A 365 -11.44 -4.41 12.48
N ALA A 366 -10.44 -4.74 13.29
CA ALA A 366 -10.46 -4.47 14.73
C ALA A 366 -10.51 -2.95 15.03
N GLY A 367 -9.74 -2.14 14.29
CA GLY A 367 -9.76 -0.68 14.42
C GLY A 367 -11.10 -0.07 14.03
N ILE A 368 -11.68 -0.54 12.91
CA ILE A 368 -13.03 -0.17 12.46
C ILE A 368 -14.08 -0.52 13.51
N ALA A 369 -14.04 -1.74 14.06
CA ALA A 369 -15.00 -2.19 15.06
C ALA A 369 -14.91 -1.36 16.35
N ALA A 370 -13.69 -1.09 16.83
CA ALA A 370 -13.47 -0.25 18.00
C ALA A 370 -13.98 1.19 17.80
N ALA A 371 -13.71 1.78 16.63
CA ALA A 371 -14.24 3.10 16.28
C ALA A 371 -15.77 3.11 16.20
N ALA A 372 -16.40 2.09 15.59
CA ALA A 372 -17.85 1.99 15.50
C ALA A 372 -18.52 1.91 16.88
N VAL A 373 -17.96 1.12 17.81
CA VAL A 373 -18.43 1.06 19.20
C VAL A 373 -18.30 2.43 19.88
N ALA A 374 -17.15 3.08 19.75
CA ALA A 374 -16.91 4.40 20.33
C ALA A 374 -17.87 5.47 19.77
N LEU A 375 -18.10 5.49 18.45
CA LEU A 375 -19.08 6.38 17.80
C LEU A 375 -20.50 6.13 18.31
N GLY A 376 -20.89 4.86 18.49
CA GLY A 376 -22.18 4.48 19.06
C GLY A 376 -22.36 5.02 20.49
N LEU A 377 -21.32 4.94 21.32
CA LEU A 377 -21.32 5.50 22.67
C LEU A 377 -21.43 7.04 22.66
N VAL A 378 -20.70 7.71 21.77
CA VAL A 378 -20.79 9.17 21.63
C VAL A 378 -22.18 9.60 21.15
N ALA A 379 -22.72 8.93 20.14
CA ALA A 379 -24.07 9.18 19.61
C ALA A 379 -25.13 9.04 20.70
N TRP A 380 -25.06 7.96 21.47
CA TRP A 380 -25.95 7.71 22.61
C TRP A 380 -25.84 8.82 23.66
N ALA A 381 -24.62 9.21 24.05
CA ALA A 381 -24.40 10.26 25.04
C ALA A 381 -24.92 11.63 24.56
N MET A 382 -24.68 11.99 23.31
CA MET A 382 -25.18 13.25 22.72
C MET A 382 -26.71 13.31 22.72
N LEU A 383 -27.37 12.23 22.29
CA LEU A 383 -28.83 12.16 22.22
C LEU A 383 -29.47 12.10 23.62
N ARG A 384 -28.87 11.38 24.57
CA ARG A 384 -29.42 11.19 25.91
C ARG A 384 -29.26 12.40 26.82
N PHE A 385 -28.11 13.08 26.73
CA PHE A 385 -27.74 14.15 27.67
C PHE A 385 -27.76 15.55 27.06
N SER A 386 -28.10 15.70 25.76
CA SER A 386 -27.92 16.97 25.02
C SER A 386 -26.52 17.57 25.24
N ALA A 387 -25.53 16.70 25.47
CA ALA A 387 -24.19 17.09 25.86
C ALA A 387 -23.57 17.92 24.73
N LYS A 388 -23.20 19.16 25.02
CA LYS A 388 -22.49 20.02 24.06
C LYS A 388 -21.05 19.50 23.99
N LEU A 389 -20.71 18.75 22.94
CA LEU A 389 -19.32 18.43 22.67
C LEU A 389 -18.53 19.74 22.47
N PRO A 390 -17.29 19.86 22.98
CA PRO A 390 -16.43 20.99 22.68
C PRO A 390 -15.91 20.87 21.24
N ILE A 391 -16.80 21.13 20.27
CA ILE A 391 -16.60 20.97 18.83
C ILE A 391 -15.25 21.60 18.40
N ALA A 392 -14.97 22.83 18.82
CA ALA A 392 -13.73 23.52 18.47
C ALA A 392 -12.45 22.78 18.92
N LYS A 393 -12.44 22.17 20.11
CA LYS A 393 -11.28 21.40 20.61
C LYS A 393 -11.10 20.11 19.82
N PHE A 394 -12.21 19.45 19.50
CA PHE A 394 -12.20 18.24 18.68
C PHE A 394 -11.65 18.52 17.28
N PHE A 395 -12.16 19.56 16.60
CA PHE A 395 -11.67 19.95 15.28
C PHE A 395 -10.18 20.34 15.33
N SER A 396 -9.72 21.01 16.38
CA SER A 396 -8.29 21.31 16.54
C SER A 396 -7.41 20.07 16.69
N TYR A 397 -7.83 19.08 17.49
CA TYR A 397 -7.08 17.82 17.62
C TYR A 397 -7.14 16.98 16.33
N SER A 398 -8.30 16.95 15.68
CA SER A 398 -8.51 16.30 14.38
C SER A 398 -7.61 16.90 13.30
N SER A 399 -7.55 18.24 13.18
CA SER A 399 -6.65 18.90 12.22
C SER A 399 -5.16 18.62 12.50
N GLY A 400 -4.76 18.49 13.77
CA GLY A 400 -3.41 18.05 14.13
C GLY A 400 -3.10 16.62 13.69
N LEU A 401 -4.06 15.71 13.86
CA LEU A 401 -3.92 14.32 13.41
C LEU A 401 -3.81 14.23 11.88
N ILE A 402 -4.65 14.96 11.14
CA ILE A 402 -4.59 15.05 9.66
C ILE A 402 -3.22 15.55 9.20
N ALA A 403 -2.71 16.59 9.86
CA ALA A 403 -1.39 17.15 9.55
C ALA A 403 -0.29 16.10 9.70
N VAL A 404 -0.32 15.32 10.80
CA VAL A 404 0.63 14.21 10.99
C VAL A 404 0.46 13.15 9.91
N LEU A 405 -0.77 12.70 9.64
CA LEU A 405 -1.03 11.65 8.66
C LEU A 405 -0.63 12.05 7.24
N ALA A 406 -0.85 13.32 6.85
CA ALA A 406 -0.40 13.84 5.57
C ALA A 406 1.12 13.75 5.40
N VAL A 407 1.87 14.07 6.46
CA VAL A 407 3.34 13.95 6.47
C VAL A 407 3.77 12.50 6.39
N VAL A 408 3.12 11.60 7.13
CA VAL A 408 3.40 10.16 7.08
C VAL A 408 3.16 9.61 5.67
N LEU A 409 2.00 9.90 5.07
CA LEU A 409 1.65 9.42 3.73
C LEU A 409 2.54 10.02 2.63
N ALA A 410 2.98 11.27 2.76
CA ALA A 410 3.95 11.85 1.83
C ALA A 410 5.28 11.07 1.85
N GLY A 411 5.77 10.69 3.03
CA GLY A 411 6.97 9.88 3.17
C GLY A 411 6.81 8.47 2.57
N LYS A 412 5.69 7.80 2.90
CA LYS A 412 5.36 6.46 2.37
C LYS A 412 5.19 6.45 0.85
N GLY A 413 4.56 7.48 0.28
CA GLY A 413 4.37 7.55 -1.17
C GLY A 413 5.66 7.72 -1.95
N PHE A 414 6.58 8.57 -1.47
CA PHE A 414 7.91 8.64 -2.07
C PHE A 414 8.71 7.34 -1.85
N GLY A 415 8.53 6.66 -0.71
CA GLY A 415 9.14 5.35 -0.44
C GLY A 415 8.69 4.29 -1.45
N ALA A 416 7.38 4.12 -1.66
CA ALA A 416 6.85 3.18 -2.64
C ALA A 416 7.25 3.52 -4.09
N LEU A 417 7.38 4.81 -4.43
CA LEU A 417 7.93 5.23 -5.72
C LEU A 417 9.43 4.93 -5.87
N GLN A 418 10.18 4.85 -4.77
CA GLN A 418 11.56 4.38 -4.76
C GLN A 418 11.63 2.85 -4.92
N GLU A 419 10.75 2.11 -4.25
CA GLU A 419 10.66 0.63 -4.38
C GLU A 419 10.26 0.20 -5.80
N SER A 420 9.44 0.99 -6.50
CA SER A 420 9.09 0.76 -7.91
C SER A 420 10.15 1.22 -8.92
N GLY A 421 11.25 1.84 -8.46
CA GLY A 421 12.32 2.34 -9.32
C GLY A 421 12.00 3.62 -10.12
N MET A 422 10.85 4.26 -9.89
CA MET A 422 10.48 5.51 -10.57
C MET A 422 11.28 6.72 -10.09
N ILE A 423 11.66 6.74 -8.80
CA ILE A 423 12.40 7.83 -8.19
C ILE A 423 13.76 7.30 -7.72
N GLY A 424 14.81 8.05 -8.02
CA GLY A 424 16.16 7.74 -7.56
C GLY A 424 16.26 7.70 -6.03
N VAL A 425 17.16 6.86 -5.53
CA VAL A 425 17.45 6.72 -4.11
C VAL A 425 18.73 7.49 -3.81
N THR A 426 18.64 8.51 -2.95
CA THR A 426 19.83 9.17 -2.39
C THR A 426 19.88 8.90 -0.90
N PRO A 427 20.65 7.90 -0.46
CA PRO A 427 20.69 7.48 0.94
C PRO A 427 21.27 8.55 1.85
N LEU A 428 20.75 8.61 3.08
CA LEU A 428 21.31 9.41 4.18
C LEU A 428 21.90 8.45 5.22
N ALA A 429 23.21 8.27 5.17
CA ALA A 429 23.92 7.39 6.09
C ALA A 429 23.69 7.79 7.55
N GLY A 430 23.33 6.82 8.39
CA GLY A 430 23.13 7.01 9.83
C GLY A 430 21.79 7.62 10.26
N PHE A 431 20.86 7.88 9.33
CA PHE A 431 19.52 8.38 9.68
C PHE A 431 18.57 7.22 10.02
N PRO A 432 17.74 7.32 11.09
CA PRO A 432 16.87 6.23 11.50
C PRO A 432 15.71 6.02 10.52
N ARG A 433 15.41 4.75 10.20
CA ARG A 433 14.19 4.36 9.49
C ARG A 433 13.06 4.16 10.50
N ILE A 434 11.97 4.94 10.38
CA ILE A 434 10.81 4.86 11.26
C ILE A 434 9.54 4.71 10.40
N LEU A 435 9.18 3.46 10.12
CA LEU A 435 8.10 3.07 9.20
C LEU A 435 6.74 3.65 9.60
N VAL A 436 6.43 3.67 10.90
CA VAL A 436 5.17 4.22 11.44
C VAL A 436 5.00 5.68 11.10
N LEU A 437 6.11 6.43 11.00
CA LEU A 437 6.10 7.85 10.67
C LEU A 437 6.35 8.11 9.17
N GLY A 438 6.45 7.06 8.34
CA GLY A 438 6.82 7.19 6.94
C GLY A 438 8.22 7.76 6.73
N ILE A 439 9.11 7.60 7.72
CA ILE A 439 10.47 8.12 7.68
C ILE A 439 11.37 7.05 7.07
N PHE A 440 11.82 7.31 5.85
CA PHE A 440 12.83 6.53 5.16
C PHE A 440 14.14 7.31 5.12
N PRO A 441 15.31 6.66 5.21
CA PRO A 441 16.61 7.33 5.26
C PRO A 441 17.06 7.80 3.87
N THR A 442 16.20 8.54 3.15
CA THR A 442 16.48 9.06 1.80
C THR A 442 16.18 10.56 1.71
N VAL A 443 16.95 11.29 0.92
CA VAL A 443 16.77 12.74 0.76
C VAL A 443 15.38 13.06 0.19
N GLN A 444 14.91 12.27 -0.76
CA GLN A 444 13.64 12.48 -1.47
C GLN A 444 12.45 12.38 -0.51
N THR A 445 12.39 11.33 0.29
CA THR A 445 11.28 11.09 1.23
C THR A 445 11.24 12.15 2.33
N LEU A 446 12.39 12.47 2.94
CA LEU A 446 12.49 13.53 3.95
C LEU A 446 12.16 14.91 3.39
N THR A 447 12.57 15.20 2.15
CA THR A 447 12.21 16.46 1.48
C THR A 447 10.70 16.54 1.25
N ALA A 448 10.05 15.47 0.81
CA ALA A 448 8.61 15.43 0.64
C ALA A 448 7.86 15.69 1.96
N GLN A 449 8.31 15.07 3.04
CA GLN A 449 7.77 15.31 4.38
C GLN A 449 8.00 16.77 4.84
N ALA A 450 9.20 17.31 4.64
CA ALA A 450 9.53 18.70 5.00
C ALA A 450 8.69 19.72 4.22
N VAL A 451 8.50 19.50 2.91
CA VAL A 451 7.61 20.34 2.07
C VAL A 451 6.18 20.26 2.56
N THR A 452 5.69 19.07 2.90
CA THR A 452 4.33 18.87 3.45
C THR A 452 4.14 19.65 4.75
N ILE A 453 5.11 19.57 5.67
CA ILE A 453 5.12 20.36 6.92
C ILE A 453 5.11 21.86 6.62
N LEU A 454 5.96 22.32 5.69
CA LEU A 454 6.03 23.74 5.32
C LEU A 454 4.67 24.25 4.79
N LEU A 455 4.01 23.48 3.93
CA LEU A 455 2.69 23.82 3.39
C LEU A 455 1.62 23.88 4.49
N LEU A 456 1.64 22.96 5.45
CA LEU A 456 0.74 22.96 6.61
C LEU A 456 0.96 24.21 7.48
N LEU A 457 2.22 24.57 7.77
CA LEU A 457 2.56 25.75 8.55
C LEU A 457 2.16 27.05 7.83
N LEU A 458 2.41 27.12 6.51
CA LEU A 458 2.00 28.25 5.69
C LEU A 458 0.48 28.39 5.67
N GLY A 459 -0.24 27.29 5.46
CA GLY A 459 -1.70 27.24 5.49
C GLY A 459 -2.25 27.72 6.84
N TYR A 460 -1.71 27.19 7.94
CA TYR A 460 -2.04 27.62 9.30
C TYR A 460 -1.91 29.14 9.47
N PHE A 461 -0.77 29.70 9.05
CA PHE A 461 -0.43 31.11 9.23
C PHE A 461 -1.27 32.05 8.36
N VAL A 462 -1.50 31.70 7.09
CA VAL A 462 -2.33 32.48 6.16
C VAL A 462 -3.79 32.54 6.63
N LEU A 463 -4.31 31.44 7.16
CA LEU A 463 -5.68 31.36 7.67
C LEU A 463 -5.85 32.10 9.00
N HIS A 464 -4.84 32.12 9.86
CA HIS A 464 -4.85 32.89 11.11
C HIS A 464 -4.78 34.42 10.89
N ARG A 465 -4.25 34.88 9.75
CA ARG A 465 -4.13 36.31 9.42
C ARG A 465 -5.37 36.92 8.76
N ARG A 466 -6.39 36.15 8.40
CA ARG A 466 -7.64 36.70 7.86
C ARG A 466 -8.58 37.08 9.02
N PRO A 467 -8.76 38.38 9.35
CA PRO A 467 -9.78 38.76 10.32
C PRO A 467 -11.15 38.31 9.81
N ALA A 468 -11.93 37.69 10.68
CA ALA A 468 -13.33 37.36 10.40
C ALA A 468 -14.02 38.65 9.92
N ARG A 469 -14.45 38.69 8.64
CA ARG A 469 -15.26 39.80 8.15
C ARG A 469 -16.52 39.84 9.00
N PRO A 470 -16.84 40.98 9.67
CA PRO A 470 -18.08 41.07 10.43
C PRO A 470 -19.23 40.85 9.46
N ALA A 471 -20.13 39.93 9.81
CA ALA A 471 -21.37 39.73 9.08
C ALA A 471 -22.14 41.07 9.12
N THR A 472 -22.35 41.66 7.96
CA THR A 472 -23.23 42.82 7.80
C THR A 472 -24.64 42.42 8.25
N ALA A 473 -25.16 43.19 9.21
CA ALA A 473 -26.42 42.99 9.91
C ALA A 473 -27.66 43.02 9.00
#